data_AF-A0A2A2K0P8-F1
#
_entry.id   AF-A0A2A2K0P8-F1
#
_cell.length_a   1.000
_cell.length_b   1.000
_cell.length_c   1.000
_cell.angle_alpha   90.00
_cell.angle_beta   90.00
_cell.angle_gamma   90.00
#
_symmetry.space_group_name_H-M   'P 1'
#
loop_
_entity.id
_entity.type
_entity.pdbx_description
1 polymer ?
#
loop_
_entity_poly.entity_id
_entity_poly.type
_entity_poly.pdbx_seq_one_letter_code
_entity_poly.pdbx_strand_id
1 'polypeptide(L)'
;MLFIDVFIEFFASIYYNLFDKLILYPMMAYVAPKIGVFFMNLGYMPLENRSRRNHVNDPNDDVLVNVVETNADPNVLNIESSHLYPDCSAFFSEVHRVLRIGGHFCWADLRFADQISEVTQQAREAGLTLVHWIDVTENIVAGIHRSAAYYDTLLERAPWIVRLFRYSIRRTYCAPGTVTYHRLVSRRRLYFVFKHSLGLTYAQAPPTNCDAFKFVKCQERFGADMGINGTVYNWQNPMGLALQIQNIYIDGTTLNPLQKGIVSVCNAYNDFIQCLHDNAFTAFECFDPRFLITADASPGQAYSYAFLINMIQYQCGAGFYLASDNWDCMKSYYGGKNGTLIGCLNDFVVNTVNDPTNACNYLQTGMNCFSNSITGSRCPDEMRYYACESFRQFAYPKFGSICVAQTCQVNRFRASEDDF
;
A
#
# COMPACT_ATOMS: atom_id res chain seq x y z
N MET A 1 -10.24 2.19 45.16
CA MET A 1 -10.33 1.67 43.78
C MET A 1 -9.18 2.18 42.92
N LEU A 2 -8.95 3.50 42.80
CA LEU A 2 -7.79 4.10 42.08
C LEU A 2 -6.40 3.54 42.46
N PHE A 3 -6.17 3.19 43.73
CA PHE A 3 -4.85 2.74 44.19
C PHE A 3 -4.48 1.32 43.71
N ILE A 4 -5.49 0.48 43.46
CA ILE A 4 -5.30 -0.90 42.99
C ILE A 4 -5.01 -0.91 41.49
N ASP A 5 -5.70 -0.07 40.71
CA ASP A 5 -5.48 0.04 39.27
C ASP A 5 -4.07 0.59 38.94
N VAL A 6 -3.59 1.58 39.68
CA VAL A 6 -2.20 2.09 39.55
C VAL A 6 -1.17 1.03 39.90
N PHE A 7 -1.43 0.21 40.94
CA PHE A 7 -0.56 -0.90 41.30
C PHE A 7 -0.54 -1.99 40.23
N ILE A 8 -1.71 -2.34 39.67
CA ILE A 8 -1.82 -3.33 38.60
C ILE A 8 -1.12 -2.84 37.33
N GLU A 9 -1.27 -1.57 36.96
CA GLU A 9 -0.55 -1.00 35.81
C GLU A 9 0.96 -0.95 36.02
N PHE A 10 1.42 -0.62 37.24
CA PHE A 10 2.84 -0.62 37.58
C PHE A 10 3.46 -2.03 37.50
N PHE A 11 2.81 -3.03 38.11
CA PHE A 11 3.28 -4.41 38.05
C PHE A 11 3.10 -5.02 36.66
N ALA A 12 2.06 -4.67 35.91
CA ALA A 12 1.92 -5.05 34.52
C ALA A 12 3.06 -4.45 33.68
N SER A 13 3.38 -3.17 33.84
CA SER A 13 4.48 -2.51 33.12
C SER A 13 5.84 -3.13 33.44
N ILE A 14 6.09 -3.46 34.70
CA ILE A 14 7.30 -4.19 35.13
C ILE A 14 7.32 -5.61 34.55
N TYR A 15 6.18 -6.32 34.63
CA TYR A 15 6.04 -7.67 34.10
C TYR A 15 6.25 -7.68 32.58
N TYR A 16 5.68 -6.75 31.83
CA TYR A 16 5.88 -6.63 30.38
C TYR A 16 7.33 -6.26 30.06
N ASN A 17 7.94 -5.31 30.76
CA ASN A 17 9.36 -4.99 30.53
C ASN A 17 10.28 -6.17 30.82
N LEU A 18 10.04 -6.92 31.90
CA LEU A 18 10.83 -8.10 32.27
C LEU A 18 10.56 -9.28 31.33
N PHE A 19 9.29 -9.56 31.04
CA PHE A 19 8.88 -10.63 30.15
C PHE A 19 9.39 -10.38 28.72
N ASP A 20 9.21 -9.16 28.19
CA ASP A 20 9.65 -8.84 26.84
C ASP A 20 11.18 -8.95 26.74
N LYS A 21 11.92 -8.32 27.65
CA LYS A 21 13.39 -8.28 27.59
C LYS A 21 14.09 -9.57 27.97
N LEU A 22 13.57 -10.33 28.92
CA LEU A 22 14.24 -11.53 29.45
C LEU A 22 13.71 -12.83 28.86
N ILE A 23 12.48 -12.85 28.33
CA ILE A 23 11.82 -14.07 27.85
C ILE A 23 11.47 -13.96 26.37
N LEU A 24 10.65 -12.96 25.98
CA LEU A 24 10.10 -12.86 24.64
C LEU A 24 11.18 -12.56 23.60
N TYR A 25 11.96 -11.49 23.75
CA TYR A 25 12.98 -11.12 22.77
C TYR A 25 14.08 -12.19 22.62
N PRO A 26 14.63 -12.79 23.69
CA PRO A 26 15.57 -13.91 23.57
C PRO A 26 14.96 -15.15 22.90
N MET A 27 13.72 -15.50 23.25
CA MET A 27 13.00 -16.62 22.61
C MET A 27 12.75 -16.33 21.14
N MET A 28 12.30 -15.13 20.79
CA MET A 28 12.06 -14.71 19.41
C MET A 28 13.36 -14.64 18.62
N ALA A 29 14.48 -14.17 19.19
CA ALA A 29 15.78 -14.19 18.53
C ALA A 29 16.24 -15.63 18.17
N TYR A 30 15.85 -16.62 18.98
CA TYR A 30 16.14 -18.03 18.72
C TYR A 30 15.15 -18.70 17.76
N VAL A 31 13.86 -18.33 17.83
CA VAL A 31 12.77 -18.96 17.07
C VAL A 31 12.63 -18.33 15.68
N ALA A 32 12.73 -17.01 15.57
CA ALA A 32 12.46 -16.24 14.36
C ALA A 32 13.29 -16.71 13.13
N PRO A 33 14.60 -17.02 13.24
CA PRO A 33 15.37 -17.59 12.13
C PRO A 33 14.91 -18.99 11.71
N LYS A 34 14.35 -19.76 12.64
CA LYS A 34 13.89 -21.14 12.39
C LYS A 34 12.49 -21.21 11.77
N ILE A 35 11.69 -20.14 11.92
CA ILE A 35 10.35 -20.03 11.34
C ILE A 35 10.27 -19.03 10.18
N GLY A 36 11.41 -18.48 9.75
CA GLY A 36 11.50 -17.56 8.61
C GLY A 36 10.91 -16.17 8.86
N VAL A 37 10.82 -15.73 10.13
CA VAL A 37 10.30 -14.41 10.51
C VAL A 37 11.49 -13.49 10.83
N PHE A 38 11.54 -12.30 10.25
CA PHE A 38 12.51 -11.26 10.60
C PHE A 38 11.76 -10.08 11.23
N PHE A 39 12.11 -9.72 12.48
CA PHE A 39 11.54 -8.56 13.15
C PHE A 39 12.34 -7.31 12.77
N MET A 40 11.70 -6.36 12.09
CA MET A 40 12.21 -4.99 11.94
C MET A 40 11.90 -4.21 13.22
N ASN A 41 12.93 -3.66 13.86
CA ASN A 41 12.81 -2.87 15.08
C ASN A 41 12.31 -1.45 14.72
N LEU A 42 11.07 -1.12 15.10
CA LEU A 42 10.34 0.13 14.79
C LEU A 42 10.67 1.25 15.80
N GLY A 43 11.93 1.69 15.89
CA GLY A 43 12.37 2.69 16.90
C GLY A 43 12.99 3.96 16.32
N TYR A 44 12.48 5.13 16.70
CA TYR A 44 13.12 6.45 16.52
C TYR A 44 14.02 6.77 17.73
N MET A 45 15.23 7.30 17.49
CA MET A 45 16.16 7.77 18.53
C MET A 45 16.54 9.24 18.28
N PRO A 46 16.28 10.17 19.22
CA PRO A 46 16.60 11.59 19.05
C PRO A 46 18.11 11.87 19.03
N LEU A 47 18.53 12.84 18.20
CA LEU A 47 19.94 13.20 17.96
C LEU A 47 20.70 13.67 19.21
N GLU A 48 20.05 14.29 20.19
CA GLU A 48 20.70 14.83 21.41
C GLU A 48 21.35 13.75 22.29
N ASN A 49 20.90 12.49 22.19
CA ASN A 49 21.43 11.39 23.00
C ASN A 49 22.68 10.69 22.41
N ARG A 50 23.21 11.12 21.24
CA ARG A 50 24.45 10.56 20.67
C ARG A 50 25.69 10.83 21.51
N SER A 51 25.71 11.92 22.28
CA SER A 51 26.91 12.37 23.00
C SER A 51 27.26 11.55 24.26
N ARG A 52 26.41 10.59 24.69
CA ARG A 52 26.60 9.83 25.93
C ARG A 52 27.04 8.36 25.76
N ARG A 53 27.24 7.85 24.55
CA ARG A 53 27.86 6.54 24.32
C ARG A 53 29.01 6.66 23.33
N ASN A 54 30.19 6.95 23.84
CA ASN A 54 31.43 6.68 23.11
C ASN A 54 31.67 5.16 23.06
N HIS A 55 32.03 4.68 21.86
CA HIS A 55 32.54 3.35 21.52
C HIS A 55 31.55 2.18 21.46
N VAL A 56 30.82 2.06 20.35
CA VAL A 56 30.91 0.93 19.38
C VAL A 56 30.46 1.49 18.02
N ASN A 57 31.27 1.34 16.97
CA ASN A 57 30.84 1.61 15.60
C ASN A 57 29.91 0.46 15.16
N ASP A 58 28.58 0.65 15.23
CA ASP A 58 27.60 -0.21 14.56
C ASP A 58 27.22 0.45 13.21
N PRO A 59 27.38 -0.23 12.06
CA PRO A 59 26.96 0.31 10.77
C PRO A 59 25.44 0.46 10.60
N ASN A 60 24.63 0.08 11.58
CA ASN A 60 23.16 0.17 11.55
C ASN A 60 22.57 1.34 12.37
N ASP A 61 23.38 2.34 12.77
CA ASP A 61 22.98 3.46 13.62
C ASP A 61 22.25 4.62 12.87
N ASP A 62 21.71 4.36 11.68
CA ASP A 62 20.86 5.31 10.99
C ASP A 62 19.42 5.24 11.48
N VAL A 63 18.87 6.42 11.77
CA VAL A 63 17.52 6.67 12.26
C VAL A 63 16.50 5.99 11.35
N LEU A 64 16.01 4.82 11.72
CA LEU A 64 14.88 4.17 11.06
C LEU A 64 13.58 4.85 11.54
N VAL A 65 13.32 6.06 11.05
CA VAL A 65 11.97 6.29 10.54
C VAL A 65 11.85 5.24 9.45
N ASN A 66 10.93 4.28 9.56
CA ASN A 66 10.68 3.32 8.49
C ASN A 66 10.07 4.07 7.29
N VAL A 67 10.86 4.93 6.65
CA VAL A 67 10.57 5.51 5.35
C VAL A 67 10.71 4.36 4.38
N VAL A 68 9.61 3.70 4.06
CA VAL A 68 9.57 2.95 2.81
C VAL A 68 9.58 4.03 1.72
N GLU A 69 10.76 4.34 1.19
CA GLU A 69 10.87 5.03 -0.09
C GLU A 69 10.19 4.11 -1.10
N THR A 70 8.94 4.41 -1.43
CA THR A 70 8.31 3.74 -2.56
C THR A 70 9.06 4.20 -3.79
N ASN A 71 9.55 3.26 -4.60
CA ASN A 71 10.39 3.54 -5.76
C ASN A 71 9.85 4.66 -6.67
N ALA A 72 8.56 5.03 -6.62
CA ALA A 72 7.96 6.00 -7.50
C ALA A 72 7.89 7.47 -7.00
N ASP A 73 8.06 7.78 -5.71
CA ASP A 73 7.77 9.12 -5.15
C ASP A 73 8.63 9.50 -3.92
N PRO A 74 8.90 10.79 -3.62
CA PRO A 74 9.43 11.23 -2.32
C PRO A 74 8.32 11.20 -1.25
N ASN A 75 7.69 10.03 -1.10
CA ASN A 75 6.63 9.80 -0.15
C ASN A 75 7.18 9.08 1.08
N VAL A 76 6.83 9.58 2.26
CA VAL A 76 7.12 8.90 3.52
C VAL A 76 5.91 8.07 3.91
N LEU A 77 6.11 6.77 4.11
CA LEU A 77 5.09 5.88 4.68
C LEU A 77 5.44 5.60 6.14
N ASN A 78 4.47 5.67 7.06
CA ASN A 78 4.66 5.21 8.43
C ASN A 78 3.47 4.36 8.88
N ILE A 79 3.70 3.12 9.29
CA ILE A 79 2.65 2.19 9.74
C ILE A 79 2.93 1.77 11.19
N GLU A 80 1.93 1.93 12.06
CA GLU A 80 1.89 1.48 13.47
C GLU A 80 3.13 1.79 14.32
N SER A 81 3.88 2.86 14.02
CA SER A 81 5.13 3.15 14.73
C SER A 81 5.08 4.45 15.50
N SER A 82 4.41 5.48 15.00
CA SER A 82 4.47 6.79 15.63
C SER A 82 3.84 6.86 17.04
N HIS A 83 2.90 5.98 17.41
CA HIS A 83 2.37 5.89 18.78
C HIS A 83 3.41 5.39 19.80
N LEU A 84 4.48 4.75 19.32
CA LEU A 84 5.57 4.24 20.16
C LEU A 84 6.63 5.30 20.42
N TYR A 85 6.62 6.41 19.67
CA TYR A 85 7.59 7.48 19.83
C TYR A 85 7.18 8.39 20.99
N PRO A 86 8.08 8.62 21.98
CA PRO A 86 7.77 9.44 23.14
C PRO A 86 7.59 10.93 22.79
N ASP A 87 8.22 11.38 21.70
CA ASP A 87 8.07 12.73 21.16
C ASP A 87 7.51 12.66 19.73
N CYS A 88 6.19 12.79 19.63
CA CYS A 88 5.49 12.74 18.36
C CYS A 88 5.69 14.02 17.52
N SER A 89 6.00 15.16 18.15
CA SER A 89 6.29 16.42 17.46
C SER A 89 7.64 16.39 16.76
N ALA A 90 8.67 15.85 17.44
CA ALA A 90 9.98 15.60 16.83
C ALA A 90 9.88 14.64 15.64
N PHE A 91 9.04 13.60 15.74
CA PHE A 91 8.76 12.71 14.63
C PHE A 91 8.24 13.45 13.39
N PHE A 92 7.20 14.29 13.51
CA PHE A 92 6.70 15.05 12.35
C PHE A 92 7.70 16.08 11.83
N SER A 93 8.54 16.64 12.69
CA SER A 93 9.63 17.55 12.28
C SER A 93 10.67 16.82 11.42
N GLU A 94 11.01 15.57 11.76
CA GLU A 94 11.88 14.74 10.94
C GLU A 94 11.21 14.33 9.62
N VAL A 95 9.91 14.01 9.64
CA VAL A 95 9.12 13.78 8.43
C VAL A 95 9.19 14.99 7.49
N HIS A 96 8.97 16.20 8.02
CA HIS A 96 9.12 17.43 7.23
C HIS A 96 10.54 17.58 6.65
N ARG A 97 11.58 17.27 7.43
CA ARG A 97 12.98 17.38 6.98
C ARG A 97 13.32 16.42 5.84
N VAL A 98 12.79 15.20 5.85
CA VAL A 98 13.09 14.17 4.83
C VAL A 98 12.17 14.27 3.60
N LEU A 99 10.97 14.81 3.74
CA LEU A 99 10.07 15.05 2.62
C LEU A 99 10.63 16.13 1.70
N ARG A 100 10.50 15.91 0.40
CA ARG A 100 10.67 16.98 -0.60
C ARG A 100 9.41 17.83 -0.67
N ILE A 101 9.55 19.10 -1.07
CA ILE A 101 8.40 19.95 -1.40
C ILE A 101 7.58 19.27 -2.51
N GLY A 102 6.27 19.16 -2.32
CA GLY A 102 5.33 18.41 -3.15
C GLY A 102 5.16 16.94 -2.76
N GLY A 103 6.02 16.40 -1.88
CA GLY A 103 5.97 15.03 -1.39
C GLY A 103 4.80 14.79 -0.43
N HIS A 104 4.38 13.53 -0.32
CA HIS A 104 3.29 13.13 0.56
C HIS A 104 3.78 12.29 1.73
N PHE A 105 3.20 12.54 2.90
CA PHE A 105 3.36 11.68 4.06
C PHE A 105 2.06 10.92 4.31
N CYS A 106 2.12 9.62 4.08
CA CYS A 106 1.04 8.70 4.36
C CYS A 106 1.37 7.98 5.66
N TRP A 107 0.50 8.06 6.65
CA TRP A 107 0.72 7.33 7.90
C TRP A 107 -0.56 6.72 8.44
N ALA A 108 -0.42 5.51 8.96
CA ALA A 108 -1.51 4.73 9.51
C ALA A 108 -1.15 4.32 10.94
N ASP A 109 -1.99 4.66 11.90
CA ASP A 109 -1.65 4.39 13.29
C ASP A 109 -2.88 4.26 14.21
N LEU A 110 -2.65 3.63 15.36
CA LEU A 110 -3.58 3.46 16.45
C LEU A 110 -3.39 4.60 17.46
N ARG A 111 -4.48 5.31 17.76
CA ARG A 111 -4.50 6.38 18.77
C ARG A 111 -5.70 6.23 19.69
N PHE A 112 -5.61 6.78 20.90
CA PHE A 112 -6.81 7.02 21.69
C PHE A 112 -7.61 8.17 21.06
N ALA A 113 -8.94 8.12 21.17
CA ALA A 113 -9.83 9.07 20.53
C ALA A 113 -9.56 10.53 20.94
N ASP A 114 -9.12 10.75 22.18
CA ASP A 114 -8.77 12.05 22.74
C ASP A 114 -7.41 12.60 22.25
N GLN A 115 -6.53 11.75 21.71
CA GLN A 115 -5.20 12.14 21.23
C GLN A 115 -5.20 12.60 19.76
N ILE A 116 -6.27 12.37 19.01
CA ILE A 116 -6.28 12.59 17.55
C ILE A 116 -6.08 14.07 17.21
N SER A 117 -6.77 14.95 17.94
CA SER A 117 -6.69 16.40 17.74
C SER A 117 -5.27 16.91 17.97
N GLU A 118 -4.64 16.47 19.06
CA GLU A 118 -3.27 16.80 19.41
C GLU A 118 -2.29 16.37 18.32
N VAL A 119 -2.34 15.10 17.91
CA VAL A 119 -1.38 14.56 16.95
C VAL A 119 -1.57 15.17 15.55
N THR A 120 -2.80 15.49 15.16
CA THR A 120 -3.09 16.22 13.91
C THR A 120 -2.54 17.65 13.97
N GLN A 121 -2.59 18.29 15.15
CA GLN A 121 -2.04 19.62 15.36
C GLN A 121 -0.50 19.61 15.30
N GLN A 122 0.15 18.62 15.91
CA GLN A 122 1.61 18.45 15.83
C GLN A 122 2.11 18.27 14.39
N ALA A 123 1.40 17.49 13.57
CA ALA A 123 1.71 17.37 12.14
C ALA A 123 1.59 18.71 11.40
N ARG A 124 0.55 19.49 11.69
CA ARG A 124 0.34 20.82 11.12
C ARG A 124 1.44 21.80 11.52
N GLU A 125 1.84 21.81 12.79
CA GLU A 125 2.91 22.66 13.32
C GLU A 125 4.27 22.33 12.69
N ALA A 126 4.50 21.07 12.33
CA ALA A 126 5.66 20.66 11.55
C ALA A 126 5.59 21.06 10.06
N GLY A 127 4.57 21.81 9.62
CA GLY A 127 4.44 22.30 8.25
C GLY A 127 3.77 21.32 7.27
N LEU A 128 3.22 20.22 7.76
CA LEU A 128 2.50 19.24 6.94
C LEU A 128 1.03 19.66 6.77
N THR A 129 0.57 19.72 5.53
CA THR A 129 -0.83 20.06 5.22
C THR A 129 -1.66 18.78 5.12
N LEU A 130 -2.73 18.66 5.90
CA LEU A 130 -3.63 17.51 5.80
C LEU A 130 -4.37 17.53 4.46
N VAL A 131 -4.17 16.48 3.66
CA VAL A 131 -4.84 16.29 2.35
C VAL A 131 -6.09 15.43 2.52
N HIS A 132 -5.97 14.32 3.25
CA HIS A 132 -7.05 13.37 3.45
C HIS A 132 -6.82 12.57 4.73
N TRP A 133 -7.90 12.13 5.37
CA TRP A 133 -7.84 11.14 6.44
C TRP A 133 -9.06 10.23 6.40
N ILE A 134 -8.92 9.02 6.90
CA ILE A 134 -9.99 8.05 7.02
C ILE A 134 -9.84 7.24 8.31
N ASP A 135 -10.97 7.00 8.98
CA ASP A 135 -11.08 6.02 10.05
C ASP A 135 -11.27 4.63 9.44
N VAL A 136 -10.29 3.74 9.67
CA VAL A 136 -10.32 2.34 9.19
C VAL A 136 -10.55 1.35 10.33
N THR A 137 -10.98 1.81 11.51
CA THR A 137 -11.17 0.98 12.71
C THR A 137 -12.08 -0.22 12.42
N GLU A 138 -13.17 -0.01 11.67
CA GLU A 138 -14.09 -1.10 11.31
C GLU A 138 -13.43 -2.13 10.38
N ASN A 139 -12.63 -1.67 9.42
CA ASN A 139 -11.85 -2.55 8.54
C ASN A 139 -10.85 -3.38 9.36
N ILE A 140 -10.19 -2.78 10.35
CA ILE A 140 -9.27 -3.46 11.27
C ILE A 140 -10.01 -4.49 12.12
N VAL A 141 -11.16 -4.16 12.69
CA VAL A 141 -12.00 -5.11 13.45
C VAL A 141 -12.41 -6.28 12.57
N ALA A 142 -12.85 -6.04 11.33
CA ALA A 142 -13.16 -7.09 10.38
C ALA A 142 -11.95 -7.97 10.05
N GLY A 143 -10.76 -7.38 9.89
CA GLY A 143 -9.50 -8.10 9.72
C GLY A 143 -9.15 -8.98 10.91
N ILE A 144 -9.27 -8.45 12.13
CA ILE A 144 -9.06 -9.18 13.39
C ILE A 144 -9.99 -10.40 13.48
N HIS A 145 -11.27 -10.26 13.11
CA HIS A 145 -12.20 -11.40 13.13
C HIS A 145 -11.75 -12.55 12.22
N ARG A 146 -11.13 -12.23 11.08
CA ARG A 146 -10.61 -13.24 10.15
C ARG A 146 -9.30 -13.86 10.63
N SER A 147 -8.37 -13.05 11.14
CA SER A 147 -7.04 -13.51 11.52
C SER A 147 -6.99 -14.18 12.91
N ALA A 148 -7.81 -13.71 13.86
CA ALA A 148 -7.80 -14.24 15.22
C ALA A 148 -8.21 -15.72 15.28
N ALA A 149 -9.15 -16.15 14.45
CA ALA A 149 -9.55 -17.57 14.37
C ALA A 149 -8.36 -18.46 13.99
N TYR A 150 -7.56 -18.03 12.99
CA TYR A 150 -6.35 -18.74 12.59
C TYR A 150 -5.33 -18.80 13.73
N TYR A 151 -5.01 -17.68 14.38
CA TYR A 151 -4.05 -17.65 15.47
C TYR A 151 -4.49 -18.44 16.71
N ASP A 152 -5.80 -18.47 17.00
CA ASP A 152 -6.35 -19.30 18.06
C ASP A 152 -6.13 -20.80 17.79
N THR A 153 -6.32 -21.26 16.55
CA THR A 153 -6.04 -22.67 16.20
C THR A 153 -4.56 -23.04 16.33
N LEU A 154 -3.65 -22.12 16.01
CA LEU A 154 -2.21 -22.32 16.22
C LEU A 154 -1.88 -22.41 17.72
N LEU A 155 -2.50 -21.56 18.53
CA LEU A 155 -2.29 -21.52 19.97
C LEU A 155 -2.83 -22.79 20.66
N GLU A 156 -3.94 -23.36 20.18
CA GLU A 156 -4.48 -24.64 20.68
C GLU A 156 -3.55 -25.82 20.41
N ARG A 157 -2.86 -25.80 19.26
CA ARG A 157 -1.89 -26.83 18.86
C ARG A 157 -0.50 -26.61 19.47
N ALA A 158 -0.27 -25.48 20.13
CA ALA A 158 1.01 -25.14 20.72
C ALA A 158 1.33 -26.02 21.95
N PRO A 159 2.62 -26.19 22.30
CA PRO A 159 3.02 -26.88 23.53
C PRO A 159 2.34 -26.31 24.78
N TRP A 160 2.10 -27.17 25.77
CA TRP A 160 1.37 -26.80 26.99
C TRP A 160 1.95 -25.56 27.72
N ILE A 161 3.26 -25.36 27.66
CA ILE A 161 3.93 -24.21 28.27
C ILE A 161 3.57 -22.89 27.58
N VAL A 162 3.36 -22.89 26.26
CA VAL A 162 2.90 -21.71 25.50
C VAL A 162 1.43 -21.43 25.81
N ARG A 163 0.62 -22.49 25.93
CA ARG A 163 -0.80 -22.40 26.30
C ARG A 163 -1.02 -21.83 27.70
N LEU A 164 -0.05 -21.95 28.61
CA LEU A 164 -0.10 -21.28 29.92
C LEU A 164 -0.20 -19.75 29.78
N PHE A 165 0.42 -19.19 28.74
CA PHE A 165 0.40 -17.76 28.44
C PHE A 165 -0.67 -17.36 27.42
N ARG A 166 -1.69 -18.21 27.19
CA ARG A 166 -2.72 -17.99 26.15
C ARG A 166 -3.36 -16.61 26.20
N TYR A 167 -3.63 -16.10 27.40
CA TYR A 167 -4.29 -14.82 27.58
C TYR A 167 -3.38 -13.66 27.15
N SER A 168 -2.10 -13.71 27.52
CA SER A 168 -1.10 -12.73 27.11
C SER A 168 -0.86 -12.77 25.61
N ILE A 169 -0.76 -13.96 25.02
CA ILE A 169 -0.57 -14.13 23.57
C ILE A 169 -1.79 -13.64 22.79
N ARG A 170 -3.02 -13.95 23.23
CA ARG A 170 -4.25 -13.42 22.60
C ARG A 170 -4.29 -11.89 22.58
N ARG A 171 -3.69 -11.22 23.58
CA ARG A 171 -3.63 -9.75 23.62
C ARG A 171 -2.70 -9.15 22.57
N THR A 172 -1.68 -9.88 22.08
CA THR A 172 -0.70 -9.32 21.13
C THR A 172 -1.27 -9.18 19.73
N TYR A 173 -2.11 -10.11 19.28
CA TYR A 173 -2.83 -10.02 18.00
C TYR A 173 -4.27 -9.50 18.15
N CYS A 174 -4.58 -8.87 19.28
CA CYS A 174 -5.87 -8.22 19.53
C CYS A 174 -7.10 -9.14 19.37
N ALA A 175 -7.02 -10.40 19.82
CA ALA A 175 -8.09 -11.38 19.69
C ALA A 175 -9.43 -10.90 20.30
N PRO A 176 -10.59 -11.33 19.77
CA PRO A 176 -11.88 -11.11 20.41
C PRO A 176 -11.89 -11.52 21.89
N GLY A 177 -12.52 -10.69 22.73
CA GLY A 177 -12.59 -10.85 24.18
C GLY A 177 -11.38 -10.30 24.96
N THR A 178 -10.39 -9.72 24.29
CA THR A 178 -9.28 -9.04 24.95
C THR A 178 -9.58 -7.56 25.21
N VAL A 179 -8.89 -6.96 26.21
CA VAL A 179 -9.04 -5.53 26.51
C VAL A 179 -8.70 -4.64 25.30
N THR A 180 -7.69 -5.02 24.52
CA THR A 180 -7.29 -4.30 23.29
C THR A 180 -8.41 -4.32 22.26
N TYR A 181 -9.04 -5.48 22.04
CA TYR A 181 -10.21 -5.62 21.15
C TYR A 181 -11.38 -4.78 21.62
N HIS A 182 -11.71 -4.84 22.92
CA HIS A 182 -12.81 -4.04 23.47
C HIS A 182 -12.57 -2.53 23.30
N ARG A 183 -11.32 -2.06 23.37
CA ARG A 183 -10.99 -0.64 23.13
C ARG A 183 -11.24 -0.22 21.67
N LEU A 184 -11.01 -1.10 20.69
CA LEU A 184 -11.31 -0.84 19.28
C LEU A 184 -12.82 -0.83 19.02
N VAL A 185 -13.54 -1.86 19.46
CA VAL A 185 -15.00 -1.97 19.24
C VAL A 185 -15.77 -0.87 19.98
N SER A 186 -15.32 -0.48 21.17
CA SER A 186 -15.90 0.66 21.90
C SER A 186 -15.44 2.02 21.40
N ARG A 187 -14.63 2.08 20.32
CA ARG A 187 -14.10 3.30 19.72
C ARG A 187 -13.29 4.18 20.69
N ARG A 188 -12.80 3.61 21.79
CA ARG A 188 -11.86 4.28 22.71
C ARG A 188 -10.48 4.39 22.10
N ARG A 189 -10.09 3.40 21.30
CA ARG A 189 -8.95 3.45 20.40
C ARG A 189 -9.45 3.37 18.99
N LEU A 190 -8.86 4.18 18.13
CA LEU A 190 -9.24 4.33 16.74
C LEU A 190 -7.99 4.17 15.87
N TYR A 191 -8.20 3.61 14.69
CA TYR A 191 -7.18 3.34 13.72
C TYR A 191 -7.41 4.24 12.50
N PHE A 192 -6.46 5.11 12.21
CA PHE A 192 -6.60 6.07 11.13
C PHE A 192 -5.54 5.87 10.06
N VAL A 193 -5.87 6.31 8.85
CA VAL A 193 -4.91 6.54 7.79
C VAL A 193 -5.01 8.01 7.42
N PHE A 194 -3.89 8.73 7.50
CA PHE A 194 -3.78 10.12 7.07
C PHE A 194 -2.85 10.22 5.88
N LYS A 195 -3.15 11.19 5.01
CA LYS A 195 -2.28 11.67 3.95
C LYS A 195 -2.06 13.17 4.17
N HIS A 196 -0.81 13.55 4.34
CA HIS A 196 -0.36 14.94 4.37
C HIS A 196 0.47 15.24 3.14
N SER A 197 0.58 16.51 2.76
CA SER A 197 1.53 17.02 1.78
C SER A 197 2.43 18.07 2.39
N LEU A 198 3.68 18.13 1.91
CA LEU A 198 4.56 19.25 2.17
C LEU A 198 4.48 20.24 1.01
N GLY A 199 3.97 21.45 1.21
CA GLY A 199 3.78 22.45 0.13
C GLY A 199 2.43 22.39 -0.59
N LEU A 200 2.32 23.08 -1.74
CA LEU A 200 1.05 23.33 -2.47
C LEU A 200 0.37 22.04 -2.96
N THR A 201 -0.97 22.05 -2.97
CA THR A 201 -1.82 20.92 -3.39
C THR A 201 -1.69 20.60 -4.90
N TYR A 202 -2.08 19.39 -5.31
CA TYR A 202 -2.01 18.86 -6.70
C TYR A 202 -2.51 19.84 -7.79
N ALA A 203 -3.52 20.67 -7.47
CA ALA A 203 -4.08 21.67 -8.38
C ALA A 203 -3.16 22.89 -8.64
N GLN A 204 -2.06 23.02 -7.90
CA GLN A 204 -1.16 24.17 -7.91
C GLN A 204 0.30 23.77 -8.17
N ALA A 205 0.58 22.49 -8.43
CA ALA A 205 1.91 22.03 -8.79
C ALA A 205 2.31 22.60 -10.18
N PRO A 206 3.52 23.16 -10.33
CA PRO A 206 4.00 23.72 -11.60
C PRO A 206 4.05 22.65 -12.70
N PRO A 207 4.12 23.06 -13.99
CA PRO A 207 4.30 22.13 -15.09
C PRO A 207 5.51 21.22 -14.81
N THR A 208 5.31 19.95 -15.06
CA THR A 208 6.20 18.82 -14.78
C THR A 208 7.60 19.03 -15.37
N ASN A 209 8.65 18.85 -14.57
CA ASN A 209 10.04 19.01 -15.01
C ASN A 209 10.60 17.82 -15.81
N CYS A 210 9.75 16.89 -16.27
CA CYS A 210 10.20 15.71 -17.01
C CYS A 210 10.67 16.07 -18.43
N ASP A 211 11.78 15.49 -18.87
CA ASP A 211 12.30 15.66 -20.24
C ASP A 211 11.80 14.54 -21.16
N ALA A 212 11.15 14.90 -22.26
CA ALA A 212 10.55 13.95 -23.19
C ALA A 212 11.55 12.99 -23.84
N PHE A 213 12.75 13.48 -24.18
CA PHE A 213 13.76 12.64 -24.83
C PHE A 213 14.29 11.55 -23.89
N LYS A 214 14.63 11.94 -22.66
CA LYS A 214 15.07 11.01 -21.60
C LYS A 214 13.96 10.06 -21.18
N PHE A 215 12.73 10.54 -21.08
CA PHE A 215 11.56 9.71 -20.79
C PHE A 215 11.39 8.60 -21.83
N VAL A 216 11.44 8.95 -23.13
CA VAL A 216 11.34 7.97 -24.23
C VAL A 216 12.45 6.92 -24.13
N LYS A 217 13.67 7.31 -23.79
CA LYS A 217 14.79 6.36 -23.60
C LYS A 217 14.52 5.37 -22.46
N CYS A 218 13.98 5.85 -21.34
CA CYS A 218 13.59 4.99 -20.23
C CYS A 218 12.40 4.07 -20.60
N GLN A 219 11.43 4.56 -21.38
CA GLN A 219 10.31 3.76 -21.90
C GLN A 219 10.76 2.69 -22.92
N GLU A 220 11.74 2.98 -23.77
CA GLU A 220 12.32 2.00 -24.69
C GLU A 220 12.97 0.85 -23.92
N ARG A 221 13.68 1.17 -22.83
CA ARG A 221 14.27 0.19 -21.92
C ARG A 221 13.20 -0.67 -21.23
N PHE A 222 12.14 -0.06 -20.72
CA PHE A 222 10.99 -0.77 -20.13
C PHE A 222 10.44 -1.84 -21.08
N GLY A 223 10.26 -1.51 -22.37
CA GLY A 223 9.86 -2.48 -23.38
C GLY A 223 10.91 -3.57 -23.59
N ALA A 224 12.18 -3.19 -23.74
CA ALA A 224 13.27 -4.12 -23.99
C ALA A 224 13.47 -5.16 -22.87
N ASP A 225 13.33 -4.76 -21.61
CA ASP A 225 13.45 -5.64 -20.44
C ASP A 225 12.38 -6.75 -20.44
N MET A 226 11.26 -6.51 -21.12
CA MET A 226 10.16 -7.46 -21.32
C MET A 226 10.19 -8.19 -22.67
N GLY A 227 11.15 -7.90 -23.55
CA GLY A 227 11.14 -8.41 -24.93
C GLY A 227 10.06 -7.78 -25.83
N ILE A 228 9.52 -6.63 -25.44
CA ILE A 228 8.54 -5.84 -26.20
C ILE A 228 9.29 -4.83 -27.06
N ASN A 229 8.84 -4.63 -28.31
CA ASN A 229 9.37 -3.55 -29.14
C ASN A 229 8.94 -2.17 -28.61
N GLY A 230 9.77 -1.58 -27.74
CA GLY A 230 9.55 -0.28 -27.10
C GLY A 230 9.49 0.92 -28.05
N THR A 231 9.82 0.76 -29.34
CA THR A 231 9.61 1.82 -30.35
C THR A 231 8.20 1.82 -30.95
N VAL A 232 7.50 0.69 -30.87
CA VAL A 232 6.14 0.50 -31.43
C VAL A 232 5.08 0.49 -30.32
N TYR A 233 5.39 -0.20 -29.23
CA TYR A 233 4.52 -0.34 -28.06
C TYR A 233 5.05 0.54 -26.94
N ASN A 234 4.66 1.81 -26.99
CA ASN A 234 5.13 2.84 -26.09
C ASN A 234 3.96 3.68 -25.57
N TRP A 235 4.27 4.82 -24.97
CA TRP A 235 3.29 5.71 -24.40
C TRP A 235 2.33 6.35 -25.43
N GLN A 236 2.71 6.39 -26.71
CA GLN A 236 1.83 6.80 -27.83
C GLN A 236 0.98 5.63 -28.35
N ASN A 237 1.26 4.39 -27.95
CA ASN A 237 0.46 3.21 -28.25
C ASN A 237 0.12 2.42 -26.97
N PRO A 238 -0.61 3.04 -26.00
CA PRO A 238 -0.83 2.46 -24.69
C PRO A 238 -1.69 1.18 -24.74
N MET A 239 -2.66 1.09 -25.64
CA MET A 239 -3.48 -0.12 -25.79
C MET A 239 -2.65 -1.29 -26.35
N GLY A 240 -1.79 -1.02 -27.34
CA GLY A 240 -0.86 -2.02 -27.86
C GLY A 240 0.13 -2.49 -26.80
N LEU A 241 0.67 -1.57 -25.98
CA LEU A 241 1.53 -1.89 -24.85
C LEU A 241 0.80 -2.74 -23.80
N ALA A 242 -0.43 -2.38 -23.42
CA ALA A 242 -1.25 -3.14 -22.49
C ALA A 242 -1.47 -4.58 -22.95
N LEU A 243 -1.73 -4.79 -24.24
CA LEU A 243 -1.87 -6.11 -24.86
C LEU A 243 -0.60 -6.95 -24.75
N GLN A 244 0.57 -6.37 -25.05
CA GLN A 244 1.83 -7.08 -24.93
C GLN A 244 2.13 -7.48 -23.47
N ILE A 245 1.87 -6.58 -22.51
CA ILE A 245 2.03 -6.86 -21.07
C ILE A 245 1.08 -7.98 -20.62
N GLN A 246 -0.17 -7.99 -21.09
CA GLN A 246 -1.10 -9.06 -20.78
C GLN A 246 -0.66 -10.42 -21.35
N ASN A 247 -0.08 -10.46 -22.55
CA ASN A 247 0.51 -11.70 -23.08
C ASN A 247 1.64 -12.22 -22.18
N ILE A 248 2.46 -11.34 -21.60
CA ILE A 248 3.48 -11.75 -20.63
C ILE A 248 2.86 -12.37 -19.38
N TYR A 249 1.72 -11.84 -18.90
CA TYR A 249 0.99 -12.45 -17.79
C TYR A 249 0.47 -13.87 -18.12
N ILE A 250 0.18 -14.17 -19.38
CA ILE A 250 -0.38 -15.46 -19.83
C ILE A 250 0.75 -16.47 -20.12
N ASP A 251 1.62 -16.09 -21.06
CA ASP A 251 2.59 -16.98 -21.68
C ASP A 251 3.85 -17.14 -20.81
N GLY A 252 4.10 -16.17 -19.91
CA GLY A 252 5.29 -16.13 -19.07
C GLY A 252 6.60 -16.09 -19.87
N THR A 253 6.53 -15.78 -21.17
CA THR A 253 7.68 -15.72 -22.07
C THR A 253 8.35 -14.35 -21.93
N THR A 254 9.55 -14.37 -21.39
CA THR A 254 10.41 -13.19 -21.21
C THR A 254 11.82 -13.60 -21.63
N LEU A 255 12.72 -12.63 -21.77
CA LEU A 255 14.13 -12.90 -22.07
C LEU A 255 14.81 -13.72 -20.95
N ASN A 256 14.25 -13.74 -19.73
CA ASN A 256 14.78 -14.47 -18.59
C ASN A 256 13.86 -15.65 -18.21
N PRO A 257 14.28 -16.91 -18.45
CA PRO A 257 13.48 -18.10 -18.14
C PRO A 257 13.09 -18.25 -16.64
N LEU A 258 13.80 -17.54 -15.74
CA LEU A 258 13.57 -17.53 -14.30
C LEU A 258 12.52 -16.48 -13.85
N GLN A 259 12.13 -15.54 -14.72
CA GLN A 259 11.18 -14.47 -14.41
C GLN A 259 9.94 -14.61 -15.30
N LYS A 260 8.86 -15.15 -14.74
CA LYS A 260 7.62 -15.41 -15.48
C LYS A 260 6.49 -14.54 -14.96
N GLY A 261 5.66 -14.05 -15.88
CA GLY A 261 4.41 -13.39 -15.53
C GLY A 261 4.60 -12.03 -14.87
N ILE A 262 3.86 -11.80 -13.77
CA ILE A 262 3.85 -10.51 -13.07
C ILE A 262 5.23 -10.07 -12.56
N VAL A 263 6.08 -11.02 -12.16
CA VAL A 263 7.44 -10.72 -11.69
C VAL A 263 8.27 -10.01 -12.76
N SER A 264 8.17 -10.44 -14.02
CA SER A 264 8.93 -9.82 -15.09
C SER A 264 8.47 -8.40 -15.39
N VAL A 265 7.15 -8.17 -15.39
CA VAL A 265 6.58 -6.84 -15.62
C VAL A 265 6.98 -5.90 -14.49
N CYS A 266 6.99 -6.38 -13.25
CA CYS A 266 7.37 -5.57 -12.10
C CYS A 266 8.85 -5.28 -12.00
N ASN A 267 9.72 -6.21 -12.41
CA ASN A 267 11.15 -5.92 -12.53
C ASN A 267 11.41 -4.86 -13.60
N ALA A 268 10.82 -5.02 -14.79
CA ALA A 268 10.94 -4.02 -15.86
C ALA A 268 10.38 -2.66 -15.42
N TYR A 269 9.26 -2.64 -14.70
CA TYR A 269 8.69 -1.41 -14.15
C TYR A 269 9.63 -0.77 -13.13
N ASN A 270 10.22 -1.52 -12.21
CA ASN A 270 11.19 -1.00 -11.26
C ASN A 270 12.44 -0.44 -11.96
N ASP A 271 12.94 -1.11 -13.00
CA ASP A 271 14.07 -0.63 -13.81
C ASP A 271 13.71 0.64 -14.59
N PHE A 272 12.45 0.75 -15.05
CA PHE A 272 11.94 1.96 -15.68
C PHE A 272 11.95 3.13 -14.69
N ILE A 273 11.41 2.91 -13.49
CA ILE A 273 11.42 3.91 -12.43
C ILE A 273 12.85 4.31 -12.04
N GLN A 274 13.75 3.34 -11.90
CA GLN A 274 15.16 3.61 -11.62
C GLN A 274 15.80 4.47 -12.72
N CYS A 275 15.51 4.20 -14.00
CA CYS A 275 15.98 5.01 -15.11
C CYS A 275 15.52 6.47 -15.02
N LEU A 276 14.28 6.72 -14.58
CA LEU A 276 13.76 8.07 -14.34
C LEU A 276 14.53 8.76 -13.20
N HIS A 277 14.78 8.03 -12.10
CA HIS A 277 15.53 8.52 -10.95
C HIS A 277 16.98 8.88 -11.28
N ASP A 278 17.65 8.04 -12.08
CA ASP A 278 19.01 8.30 -12.56
C ASP A 278 19.08 9.59 -13.41
N ASN A 279 17.95 9.99 -14.01
CA ASN A 279 17.80 11.24 -14.75
C ASN A 279 17.26 12.41 -13.90
N ALA A 280 17.17 12.25 -12.59
CA ALA A 280 16.64 13.20 -11.62
C ALA A 280 15.15 13.57 -11.82
N PHE A 281 14.36 12.64 -12.35
CA PHE A 281 12.90 12.75 -12.44
C PHE A 281 12.23 11.80 -11.47
N THR A 282 10.96 12.06 -11.17
CA THR A 282 10.08 11.17 -10.41
C THR A 282 9.02 10.54 -11.32
N ALA A 283 8.45 9.41 -10.88
CA ALA A 283 7.34 8.77 -11.60
C ALA A 283 6.14 9.72 -11.70
N PHE A 284 5.86 10.47 -10.64
CA PHE A 284 4.81 11.48 -10.61
C PHE A 284 5.00 12.55 -11.70
N GLU A 285 6.22 13.05 -11.90
CA GLU A 285 6.47 14.08 -12.92
C GLU A 285 6.32 13.54 -14.34
N CYS A 286 6.80 12.33 -14.61
CA CYS A 286 6.85 11.78 -15.96
C CYS A 286 5.60 10.99 -16.37
N PHE A 287 4.77 10.54 -15.44
CA PHE A 287 3.50 9.87 -15.73
C PHE A 287 2.29 10.77 -15.54
N ASP A 288 2.50 12.05 -15.18
CA ASP A 288 1.41 13.02 -15.10
C ASP A 288 0.77 13.21 -16.50
N PRO A 289 -0.56 13.09 -16.63
CA PRO A 289 -1.23 13.33 -17.90
C PRO A 289 -0.92 14.69 -18.51
N ARG A 290 -0.67 15.75 -17.71
CA ARG A 290 -0.33 17.09 -18.21
C ARG A 290 1.01 17.08 -18.95
N PHE A 291 2.03 16.40 -18.41
CA PHE A 291 3.30 16.19 -19.09
C PHE A 291 3.08 15.48 -20.43
N LEU A 292 2.43 14.33 -20.37
CA LEU A 292 2.21 13.46 -21.52
C LEU A 292 1.42 14.19 -22.63
N ILE A 293 0.41 14.99 -22.28
CA ILE A 293 -0.33 15.82 -23.24
C ILE A 293 0.58 16.85 -23.91
N THR A 294 1.47 17.50 -23.16
CA THR A 294 2.40 18.49 -23.75
C THR A 294 3.51 17.86 -24.59
N ALA A 295 3.86 16.60 -24.31
CA ALA A 295 4.83 15.84 -25.06
C ALA A 295 4.24 15.15 -26.31
N ASP A 296 2.91 15.12 -26.46
CA ASP A 296 2.20 14.38 -27.51
C ASP A 296 1.39 15.27 -28.47
N ALA A 297 1.06 14.68 -29.62
CA ALA A 297 0.11 15.25 -30.56
C ALA A 297 -1.37 14.89 -30.24
N SER A 298 -1.64 13.91 -29.37
CA SER A 298 -2.98 13.39 -29.09
C SER A 298 -3.32 13.29 -27.59
N PRO A 299 -4.19 14.17 -27.05
CA PRO A 299 -4.55 14.16 -25.62
C PRO A 299 -5.18 12.85 -25.11
N GLY A 300 -5.78 12.03 -26.00
CA GLY A 300 -6.42 10.77 -25.62
C GLY A 300 -5.43 9.64 -25.27
N GLN A 301 -4.24 9.66 -25.85
CA GLN A 301 -3.20 8.64 -25.62
C GLN A 301 -2.50 8.87 -24.28
N ALA A 302 -2.26 10.13 -23.91
CA ALA A 302 -1.70 10.53 -22.62
C ALA A 302 -2.47 9.96 -21.42
N TYR A 303 -3.79 10.12 -21.37
CA TYR A 303 -4.60 9.54 -20.29
C TYR A 303 -4.60 8.01 -20.33
N SER A 304 -4.71 7.42 -21.51
CA SER A 304 -4.72 5.96 -21.66
C SER A 304 -3.42 5.32 -21.17
N TYR A 305 -2.28 5.98 -21.40
CA TYR A 305 -0.99 5.55 -20.89
C TYR A 305 -0.86 5.76 -19.39
N ALA A 306 -1.25 6.93 -18.87
CA ALA A 306 -1.25 7.18 -17.42
C ALA A 306 -2.14 6.16 -16.67
N PHE A 307 -3.28 5.80 -17.24
CA PHE A 307 -4.17 4.77 -16.72
C PHE A 307 -3.48 3.39 -16.67
N LEU A 308 -2.82 2.99 -17.77
CA LEU A 308 -2.07 1.74 -17.83
C LEU A 308 -0.95 1.69 -16.77
N ILE A 309 -0.14 2.74 -16.69
CA ILE A 309 0.99 2.79 -15.75
C ILE A 309 0.50 2.80 -14.30
N ASN A 310 -0.59 3.49 -13.97
CA ASN A 310 -1.13 3.48 -12.62
C ASN A 310 -1.68 2.10 -12.23
N MET A 311 -2.29 1.38 -13.17
CA MET A 311 -2.66 -0.02 -12.98
C MET A 311 -1.43 -0.89 -12.71
N ILE A 312 -0.35 -0.77 -13.50
CA ILE A 312 0.89 -1.54 -13.29
C ILE A 312 1.52 -1.21 -11.94
N GLN A 313 1.53 0.07 -11.54
CA GLN A 313 2.03 0.51 -10.24
C GLN A 313 1.30 -0.19 -9.09
N TYR A 314 -0.02 -0.31 -9.16
CA TYR A 314 -0.78 -1.08 -8.18
C TYR A 314 -0.41 -2.56 -8.19
N GLN A 315 -0.37 -3.17 -9.39
CA GLN A 315 -0.07 -4.60 -9.56
C GLN A 315 1.32 -4.97 -9.06
N CYS A 316 2.29 -4.07 -9.21
CA CYS A 316 3.67 -4.26 -8.75
C CYS A 316 3.92 -3.77 -7.33
N GLY A 317 2.98 -3.04 -6.74
CA GLY A 317 2.98 -2.64 -5.33
C GLY A 317 1.99 -3.48 -4.52
N ALA A 318 0.92 -2.84 -4.05
CA ALA A 318 -0.05 -3.43 -3.13
C ALA A 318 -0.76 -4.69 -3.68
N GLY A 319 -0.88 -4.82 -5.00
CA GLY A 319 -1.51 -5.98 -5.65
C GLY A 319 -0.56 -7.17 -5.87
N PHE A 320 0.74 -7.01 -5.68
CA PHE A 320 1.73 -7.99 -6.13
C PHE A 320 1.55 -9.36 -5.48
N TYR A 321 1.48 -9.40 -4.14
CA TYR A 321 1.33 -10.66 -3.40
C TYR A 321 -0.01 -11.33 -3.64
N LEU A 322 -1.09 -10.56 -3.82
CA LEU A 322 -2.39 -11.12 -4.18
C LEU A 322 -2.30 -11.91 -5.49
N ALA A 323 -1.62 -11.35 -6.48
CA ALA A 323 -1.41 -11.98 -7.78
C ALA A 323 -0.39 -13.12 -7.74
N SER A 324 0.77 -12.93 -7.10
CA SER A 324 1.87 -13.90 -7.09
C SER A 324 1.50 -15.17 -6.33
N ASP A 325 0.83 -15.02 -5.19
CA ASP A 325 0.47 -16.15 -4.32
C ASP A 325 -0.67 -16.98 -4.95
N ASN A 326 -1.44 -16.38 -5.86
CA ASN A 326 -2.57 -16.99 -6.56
C ASN A 326 -2.31 -17.12 -8.07
N TRP A 327 -1.08 -17.44 -8.46
CA TRP A 327 -0.63 -17.41 -9.85
C TRP A 327 -1.45 -18.29 -10.81
N ASP A 328 -1.95 -19.45 -10.37
CA ASP A 328 -2.80 -20.30 -11.20
C ASP A 328 -4.16 -19.64 -11.53
N CYS A 329 -4.73 -18.91 -10.58
CA CYS A 329 -5.91 -18.08 -10.82
C CYS A 329 -5.57 -16.94 -11.80
N MET A 330 -4.42 -16.27 -11.60
CA MET A 330 -3.97 -15.17 -12.46
C MET A 330 -3.77 -15.57 -13.93
N LYS A 331 -3.15 -16.72 -14.19
CA LYS A 331 -3.02 -17.25 -15.55
C LYS A 331 -4.38 -17.49 -16.19
N SER A 332 -5.36 -18.02 -15.43
CA SER A 332 -6.72 -18.24 -15.92
C SER A 332 -7.45 -16.92 -16.19
N TYR A 333 -7.28 -15.93 -15.31
CA TYR A 333 -7.86 -14.60 -15.44
C TYR A 333 -7.43 -13.91 -16.73
N TYR A 334 -6.13 -13.89 -17.04
CA TYR A 334 -5.66 -13.28 -18.29
C TYR A 334 -5.83 -14.19 -19.51
N GLY A 335 -5.61 -15.50 -19.38
CA GLY A 335 -5.54 -16.44 -20.52
C GLY A 335 -6.86 -16.63 -21.26
N GLY A 336 -8.00 -16.60 -20.56
CA GLY A 336 -9.33 -16.84 -21.16
C GLY A 336 -10.24 -15.61 -21.25
N LYS A 337 -9.85 -14.48 -20.64
CA LYS A 337 -10.71 -13.29 -20.48
C LYS A 337 -10.09 -12.00 -21.00
N ASN A 338 -8.94 -12.04 -21.68
CA ASN A 338 -8.29 -10.86 -22.26
C ASN A 338 -9.26 -9.96 -23.06
N GLY A 339 -10.01 -10.53 -24.01
CA GLY A 339 -11.01 -9.77 -24.78
C GLY A 339 -12.13 -9.15 -23.93
N THR A 340 -12.54 -9.82 -22.85
CA THR A 340 -13.51 -9.25 -21.88
C THR A 340 -12.90 -8.10 -21.11
N LEU A 341 -11.68 -8.25 -20.59
CA LEU A 341 -10.99 -7.21 -19.82
C LEU A 341 -10.73 -5.96 -20.67
N ILE A 342 -10.28 -6.15 -21.91
CA ILE A 342 -10.13 -5.05 -22.86
C ILE A 342 -11.49 -4.41 -23.16
N GLY A 343 -12.55 -5.21 -23.32
CA GLY A 343 -13.91 -4.71 -23.46
C GLY A 343 -14.30 -3.79 -22.30
N CYS A 344 -14.09 -4.21 -21.05
CA CYS A 344 -14.37 -3.39 -19.88
C CYS A 344 -13.61 -2.04 -19.90
N LEU A 345 -12.32 -2.05 -20.29
CA LEU A 345 -11.50 -0.84 -20.38
C LEU A 345 -11.99 0.08 -21.50
N ASN A 346 -12.24 -0.47 -22.69
CA ASN A 346 -12.72 0.28 -23.85
C ASN A 346 -14.11 0.88 -23.60
N ASP A 347 -15.04 0.10 -23.03
CA ASP A 347 -16.38 0.57 -22.69
C ASP A 347 -16.31 1.74 -21.70
N PHE A 348 -15.45 1.66 -20.70
CA PHE A 348 -15.24 2.75 -19.76
C PHE A 348 -14.69 4.00 -20.44
N VAL A 349 -13.63 3.88 -21.25
CA VAL A 349 -13.03 5.02 -21.95
C VAL A 349 -14.03 5.66 -22.90
N VAL A 350 -14.77 4.88 -23.69
CA VAL A 350 -15.76 5.38 -24.65
C VAL A 350 -16.94 6.04 -23.93
N ASN A 351 -17.50 5.39 -22.91
CA ASN A 351 -18.66 5.92 -22.19
C ASN A 351 -18.31 7.21 -21.41
N THR A 352 -17.12 7.30 -20.81
CA THR A 352 -16.70 8.52 -20.10
C THR A 352 -16.37 9.68 -21.02
N VAL A 353 -16.03 9.43 -22.28
CA VAL A 353 -15.89 10.47 -23.31
C VAL A 353 -17.27 10.96 -23.77
N ASN A 354 -18.21 10.05 -23.99
CA ASN A 354 -19.55 10.36 -24.49
C ASN A 354 -20.44 11.02 -23.42
N ASP A 355 -20.35 10.56 -22.17
CA ASP A 355 -21.09 11.11 -21.03
C ASP A 355 -20.16 11.26 -19.80
N PRO A 356 -19.40 12.36 -19.73
CA PRO A 356 -18.51 12.62 -18.61
C PRO A 356 -19.25 12.83 -17.27
N THR A 357 -20.52 13.22 -17.29
CA THR A 357 -21.29 13.50 -16.06
C THR A 357 -21.60 12.23 -15.28
N ASN A 358 -21.68 11.11 -15.98
CA ASN A 358 -21.97 9.80 -15.42
C ASN A 358 -20.71 8.94 -15.19
N ALA A 359 -19.51 9.56 -15.25
CA ALA A 359 -18.23 8.87 -15.22
C ALA A 359 -18.04 7.95 -14.00
N CYS A 360 -18.53 8.36 -12.82
CA CYS A 360 -18.39 7.54 -11.60
C CYS A 360 -19.24 6.26 -11.64
N ASN A 361 -20.37 6.26 -12.37
CA ASN A 361 -21.15 5.04 -12.58
C ASN A 361 -20.47 4.12 -13.59
N TYR A 362 -19.88 4.68 -14.66
CA TYR A 362 -19.06 3.89 -15.58
C TYR A 362 -17.82 3.30 -14.91
N LEU A 363 -17.20 4.04 -13.98
CA LEU A 363 -16.11 3.53 -13.15
C LEU A 363 -16.56 2.31 -12.34
N GLN A 364 -17.71 2.41 -11.64
CA GLN A 364 -18.25 1.29 -10.88
C GLN A 364 -18.56 0.08 -11.77
N THR A 365 -19.14 0.32 -12.96
CA THR A 365 -19.41 -0.74 -13.95
C THR A 365 -18.14 -1.44 -14.40
N GLY A 366 -17.08 -0.69 -14.69
CA GLY A 366 -15.78 -1.24 -15.07
C GLY A 366 -15.10 -2.03 -13.94
N MET A 367 -15.14 -1.50 -12.71
CA MET A 367 -14.68 -2.21 -11.50
C MET A 367 -15.41 -3.54 -11.32
N ASN A 368 -16.73 -3.55 -11.48
CA ASN A 368 -17.54 -4.76 -11.41
C ASN A 368 -17.20 -5.73 -12.55
N CYS A 369 -16.95 -5.23 -13.76
CA CYS A 369 -16.58 -6.02 -14.95
C CYS A 369 -15.27 -6.80 -14.71
N PHE A 370 -14.25 -6.14 -14.17
CA PHE A 370 -12.99 -6.79 -13.79
C PHE A 370 -13.19 -7.80 -12.65
N SER A 371 -13.86 -7.38 -11.57
CA SER A 371 -14.15 -8.25 -10.42
C SER A 371 -14.89 -9.54 -10.82
N ASN A 372 -15.92 -9.42 -11.67
CA ASN A 372 -16.74 -10.54 -12.11
C ASN A 372 -16.05 -11.44 -13.15
N SER A 373 -14.97 -10.96 -13.76
CA SER A 373 -14.15 -11.78 -14.67
C SER A 373 -13.33 -12.84 -13.93
N ILE A 374 -13.17 -12.71 -12.61
CA ILE A 374 -12.61 -13.74 -11.75
C ILE A 374 -13.68 -14.81 -11.49
N THR A 375 -13.62 -15.88 -12.28
CA THR A 375 -14.58 -17.00 -12.22
C THR A 375 -13.88 -18.32 -11.89
N GLY A 376 -14.49 -19.15 -11.05
CA GLY A 376 -14.04 -20.52 -10.79
C GLY A 376 -13.66 -20.79 -9.33
N SER A 377 -13.84 -22.02 -8.88
CA SER A 377 -13.60 -22.46 -7.49
C SER A 377 -12.13 -22.43 -7.05
N ARG A 378 -11.19 -22.19 -7.97
CA ARG A 378 -9.75 -22.10 -7.72
C ARG A 378 -9.27 -20.67 -7.44
N CYS A 379 -10.12 -19.67 -7.57
CA CYS A 379 -9.79 -18.28 -7.32
C CYS A 379 -10.39 -17.83 -5.99
N PRO A 380 -9.58 -17.40 -5.01
CA PRO A 380 -10.11 -16.91 -3.73
C PRO A 380 -10.71 -15.50 -3.90
N ASP A 381 -11.54 -15.07 -2.93
CA ASP A 381 -12.28 -13.80 -3.03
C ASP A 381 -11.35 -12.57 -3.07
N GLU A 382 -10.15 -12.69 -2.51
CA GLU A 382 -9.09 -11.68 -2.58
C GLU A 382 -8.69 -11.36 -4.03
N MET A 383 -8.83 -12.32 -4.96
CA MET A 383 -8.56 -12.08 -6.38
C MET A 383 -9.61 -11.19 -7.05
N ARG A 384 -10.85 -11.22 -6.55
CA ARG A 384 -11.89 -10.28 -6.99
C ARG A 384 -11.56 -8.86 -6.57
N TYR A 385 -11.04 -8.69 -5.35
CA TYR A 385 -10.53 -7.41 -4.88
C TYR A 385 -9.37 -6.92 -5.74
N TYR A 386 -8.39 -7.77 -6.00
CA TYR A 386 -7.26 -7.45 -6.88
C TYR A 386 -7.72 -6.96 -8.26
N ALA A 387 -8.68 -7.66 -8.88
CA ALA A 387 -9.19 -7.27 -10.19
C ALA A 387 -9.96 -5.94 -10.14
N CYS A 388 -10.84 -5.78 -9.14
CA CYS A 388 -11.57 -4.53 -8.91
C CYS A 388 -10.61 -3.35 -8.71
N GLU A 389 -9.61 -3.51 -7.84
CA GLU A 389 -8.70 -2.43 -7.47
C GLU A 389 -7.75 -2.11 -8.62
N SER A 390 -7.34 -3.12 -9.41
CA SER A 390 -6.60 -2.87 -10.66
C SER A 390 -7.35 -1.92 -11.60
N PHE A 391 -8.67 -2.08 -11.75
CA PHE A 391 -9.49 -1.19 -12.57
C PHE A 391 -9.67 0.19 -11.93
N ARG A 392 -9.87 0.23 -10.61
CA ARG A 392 -10.00 1.48 -9.87
C ARG A 392 -8.74 2.34 -10.01
N GLN A 393 -7.57 1.71 -9.91
CA GLN A 393 -6.26 2.36 -10.09
C GLN A 393 -6.06 2.78 -11.55
N PHE A 394 -6.48 1.96 -12.53
CA PHE A 394 -6.50 2.36 -13.93
C PHE A 394 -7.21 3.71 -14.15
N ALA A 395 -8.39 3.93 -13.56
CA ALA A 395 -9.14 5.18 -13.72
C ALA A 395 -8.68 6.33 -12.80
N TYR A 396 -7.83 6.04 -11.82
CA TYR A 396 -7.46 6.97 -10.74
C TYR A 396 -6.84 8.28 -11.24
N PRO A 397 -5.93 8.31 -12.25
CA PRO A 397 -5.27 9.55 -12.67
C PRO A 397 -6.22 10.68 -13.08
N LYS A 398 -7.43 10.35 -13.56
CA LYS A 398 -8.45 11.35 -13.95
C LYS A 398 -9.61 11.42 -12.97
N PHE A 399 -10.02 10.29 -12.40
CA PHE A 399 -11.28 10.19 -11.65
C PHE A 399 -11.09 9.98 -10.14
N GLY A 400 -9.86 9.81 -9.65
CA GLY A 400 -9.59 9.51 -8.25
C GLY A 400 -10.06 10.58 -7.25
N SER A 401 -10.02 11.86 -7.63
CA SER A 401 -10.52 12.98 -6.82
C SER A 401 -12.01 13.27 -7.03
N ILE A 402 -12.62 12.75 -8.10
CA ILE A 402 -14.01 13.00 -8.48
C ILE A 402 -14.91 11.88 -7.93
N CYS A 403 -14.46 10.63 -8.09
CA CYS A 403 -15.21 9.42 -7.78
C CYS A 403 -14.71 8.77 -6.49
N VAL A 404 -14.70 9.54 -5.41
CA VAL A 404 -14.17 9.11 -4.10
C VAL A 404 -15.01 8.02 -3.42
N ALA A 405 -16.29 7.91 -3.77
CA ALA A 405 -17.20 6.93 -3.19
C ALA A 405 -17.02 5.51 -3.78
N GLN A 406 -16.44 5.40 -4.97
CA GLN A 406 -16.23 4.15 -5.68
C GLN A 406 -15.05 3.40 -5.04
N THR A 407 -15.37 2.32 -4.33
CA THR A 407 -14.41 1.49 -3.58
C THR A 407 -14.60 0.02 -3.90
N CYS A 408 -13.52 -0.76 -3.81
CA CYS A 408 -13.58 -2.20 -3.93
C CYS A 408 -13.98 -2.81 -2.59
N GLN A 409 -15.04 -3.61 -2.56
CA GLN A 409 -15.49 -4.31 -1.36
C GLN A 409 -15.46 -5.81 -1.58
N VAL A 410 -14.81 -6.53 -0.66
CA VAL A 410 -14.71 -8.00 -0.72
C VAL A 410 -16.05 -8.67 -0.35
N ASN A 411 -16.97 -7.98 0.34
CA ASN A 411 -18.21 -8.57 0.88
C ASN A 411 -19.45 -7.67 0.69
N ARG A 412 -20.00 -7.59 -0.53
CA ARG A 412 -21.41 -7.21 -0.76
C ARG A 412 -22.23 -8.22 -1.59
N PHE A 413 -21.68 -9.41 -1.87
CA PHE A 413 -22.37 -10.43 -2.66
C PHE A 413 -22.93 -11.62 -1.85
N ARG A 414 -23.06 -11.47 -0.52
CA ARG A 414 -23.85 -12.37 0.35
C ARG A 414 -24.64 -11.59 1.40
N ALA A 415 -25.52 -10.71 0.95
CA ALA A 415 -26.72 -10.38 1.70
C ALA A 415 -27.87 -10.54 0.73
N SER A 416 -28.33 -11.79 0.54
CA SER A 416 -29.73 -11.99 0.20
C SER A 416 -30.53 -11.51 1.41
N GLU A 417 -31.58 -10.77 1.16
CA GLU A 417 -32.47 -10.12 2.14
C GLU A 417 -33.31 -11.09 3.00
N ASP A 418 -32.81 -12.31 3.26
CA ASP A 418 -33.61 -13.40 3.85
C ASP A 418 -33.19 -13.86 5.26
N ASP A 419 -32.25 -13.18 5.93
CA ASP A 419 -31.93 -13.48 7.34
C ASP A 419 -32.17 -12.25 8.23
N PHE A 420 -33.45 -11.99 8.52
CA PHE A 420 -33.94 -11.21 9.66
C PHE A 420 -34.74 -12.12 10.61
#